data_AF-A0A938SD27-F1
#
_entry.id   AF-A0A938SD27-F1
#
_cell.length_a   1.000
_cell.length_b   1.000
_cell.length_c   1.000
_cell.angle_alpha   90.00
_cell.angle_beta   90.00
_cell.angle_gamma   90.00
#
_symmetry.space_group_name_H-M   'P 1'
#
loop_
_entity.id
_entity.type
_entity.pdbx_description
1 polymer ?
#
loop_
_entity_poly.entity_id
_entity_poly.type
_entity_poly.pdbx_seq_one_letter_code
_entity_poly.pdbx_strand_id
1 'polypeptide(L)'
;GDEERKQARKEFIASVKKRVDEIAEKYIRPSEGTYDFALMYIPAENVFYEVIVKDEAGEDKGLSAYALRQHVVPVSPNSFYAYLTAIAYGLQGLRIEKQAQELRAMLGDLQQQFNKFYDVFTGVGKNLRLATEKYEDARKRAEKVNDRMAVITGKAFELSDAPEALPAGDGPKRDVT
;
A
#
# COMPACT_ATOMS: atom_id res chain seq x y z
N GLY A 1 -52.49 -30.42 15.23
CA GLY A 1 -52.59 -31.41 14.12
C GLY A 1 -51.77 -30.96 12.92
N ASP A 2 -51.64 -31.78 11.87
CA ASP A 2 -50.86 -31.41 10.67
C ASP A 2 -51.40 -30.17 9.94
N GLU A 3 -52.71 -29.92 10.00
CA GLU A 3 -53.31 -28.71 9.43
C GLU A 3 -52.94 -27.42 10.19
N GLU A 4 -52.86 -27.46 11.52
CA GLU A 4 -52.37 -26.31 12.31
C GLU A 4 -50.90 -25.99 11.99
N ARG A 5 -50.07 -27.02 11.80
CA ARG A 5 -48.66 -26.85 11.42
C ARG A 5 -48.52 -26.21 10.04
N LYS A 6 -49.34 -26.61 9.07
CA LYS A 6 -49.36 -25.99 7.73
C LYS A 6 -49.82 -24.53 7.79
N GLN A 7 -50.85 -24.24 8.58
CA GLN A 7 -51.36 -22.88 8.74
C GLN A 7 -50.33 -21.95 9.40
N ALA A 8 -49.72 -22.38 10.50
CA ALA A 8 -48.66 -21.63 11.17
C ALA A 8 -47.45 -21.39 10.24
N ARG A 9 -47.10 -22.36 9.38
CA ARG A 9 -46.04 -22.19 8.38
C ARG A 9 -46.39 -21.14 7.33
N LYS A 10 -47.63 -21.11 6.83
CA LYS A 10 -48.08 -20.09 5.87
C LYS A 10 -48.03 -18.69 6.48
N GLU A 11 -48.49 -18.54 7.72
CA GLU A 11 -48.46 -17.28 8.45
C GLU A 11 -47.03 -16.80 8.70
N PHE A 12 -46.12 -17.72 9.07
CA PHE A 12 -44.70 -17.43 9.20
C PHE A 12 -44.10 -16.89 7.90
N ILE A 13 -44.31 -17.60 6.78
CA ILE A 13 -43.80 -17.18 5.46
C ILE A 13 -44.33 -15.79 5.08
N ALA A 14 -45.64 -15.55 5.26
CA ALA A 14 -46.25 -14.27 4.96
C ALA A 14 -45.68 -13.13 5.83
N SER A 15 -45.46 -13.40 7.12
CA SER A 15 -44.87 -12.45 8.07
C SER A 15 -43.43 -12.07 7.69
N VAL A 16 -42.60 -13.07 7.32
CA VAL A 16 -41.21 -12.82 6.89
C VAL A 16 -41.18 -12.00 5.59
N LYS A 17 -41.99 -12.35 4.59
CA LYS A 17 -42.08 -11.58 3.33
C LYS A 17 -42.49 -10.14 3.58
N LYS A 18 -43.51 -9.92 4.41
CA LYS A 18 -43.94 -8.57 4.80
C LYS A 18 -42.80 -7.78 5.43
N ARG A 19 -42.00 -8.41 6.31
CA ARG A 19 -40.84 -7.75 6.91
C ARG A 19 -39.77 -7.40 5.88
N VAL A 20 -39.49 -8.29 4.93
CA VAL A 20 -38.57 -8.05 3.81
C VAL A 20 -39.04 -6.84 3.00
N ASP A 21 -40.32 -6.80 2.62
CA ASP A 21 -40.88 -5.71 1.80
C ASP A 21 -40.83 -4.37 2.54
N GLU A 22 -41.20 -4.36 3.82
CA GLU A 22 -41.08 -3.18 4.67
C GLU A 22 -39.63 -2.69 4.76
N ILE A 23 -38.65 -3.60 4.81
CA ILE A 23 -37.23 -3.23 4.88
C ILE A 23 -36.77 -2.63 3.55
N ALA A 24 -37.10 -3.27 2.44
CA ALA A 24 -36.73 -2.81 1.11
C ALA A 24 -37.29 -1.41 0.82
N GLU A 25 -38.58 -1.17 1.16
CA GLU A 25 -39.24 0.12 0.94
C GLU A 25 -38.72 1.24 1.85
N LYS A 26 -38.39 0.93 3.11
CA LYS A 26 -38.04 1.94 4.12
C LYS A 26 -36.56 2.25 4.19
N TYR A 27 -35.68 1.26 4.00
CA TYR A 27 -34.26 1.39 4.32
C TYR A 27 -33.31 1.28 3.11
N ILE A 28 -33.78 0.80 1.96
CA ILE A 28 -32.97 0.76 0.73
C ILE A 28 -33.30 2.01 -0.10
N ARG A 29 -32.63 3.11 0.22
CA ARG A 29 -32.81 4.44 -0.39
C ARG A 29 -31.47 5.03 -0.86
N PRO A 30 -30.90 4.54 -1.97
CA PRO A 30 -29.63 5.05 -2.48
C PRO A 30 -29.62 6.57 -2.76
N SER A 31 -30.77 7.14 -3.14
CA SER A 31 -30.94 8.58 -3.32
C SER A 31 -30.80 9.40 -2.03
N GLU A 32 -30.96 8.75 -0.87
CA GLU A 32 -30.82 9.35 0.47
C GLU A 32 -29.47 8.98 1.13
N GLY A 33 -28.55 8.34 0.37
CA GLY A 33 -27.20 8.00 0.84
C GLY A 33 -27.09 6.66 1.57
N THR A 34 -28.10 5.79 1.50
CA THR A 34 -27.97 4.40 1.98
C THR A 34 -27.31 3.51 0.94
N TYR A 35 -26.89 2.31 1.34
CA TYR A 35 -26.54 1.26 0.39
C TYR A 35 -27.77 0.76 -0.38
N ASP A 36 -27.52 0.08 -1.49
CA ASP A 36 -28.50 -0.59 -2.36
C ASP A 36 -28.93 -1.96 -1.85
N PHE A 37 -28.63 -2.26 -0.58
CA PHE A 37 -29.06 -3.45 0.13
C PHE A 37 -29.26 -3.15 1.62
N ALA A 38 -29.97 -4.04 2.31
CA ALA A 38 -30.16 -3.99 3.76
C ALA A 38 -29.93 -5.36 4.41
N LEU A 39 -29.43 -5.36 5.65
CA LEU A 39 -29.32 -6.57 6.46
C LEU A 39 -30.55 -6.72 7.35
N MET A 40 -31.27 -7.84 7.24
CA MET A 40 -32.40 -8.17 8.11
C MET A 40 -31.93 -9.06 9.25
N TYR A 41 -31.77 -8.47 10.43
CA TYR A 41 -31.34 -9.20 11.61
C TYR A 41 -32.45 -10.08 12.20
N ILE A 42 -32.19 -11.37 12.30
CA ILE A 42 -33.05 -12.38 12.90
C ILE A 42 -32.36 -12.89 14.17
N PRO A 43 -32.81 -12.49 15.38
CA PRO A 43 -32.10 -12.77 16.62
C PRO A 43 -32.08 -14.25 17.02
N ALA A 44 -33.05 -15.03 16.53
CA ALA A 44 -33.20 -16.43 16.87
C ALA A 44 -32.62 -17.31 15.74
N GLU A 45 -31.53 -18.02 16.03
CA GLU A 45 -30.80 -18.81 15.02
C GLU A 45 -31.67 -19.90 14.37
N ASN A 46 -32.52 -20.56 15.15
CA ASN A 46 -33.48 -21.55 14.64
C ASN A 46 -34.49 -20.94 13.66
N VAL A 47 -34.92 -19.69 13.89
CA VAL A 47 -35.80 -18.96 12.96
C VAL A 47 -35.03 -18.57 11.70
N PHE A 48 -33.78 -18.14 11.83
CA PHE A 48 -32.91 -17.87 10.69
C PHE A 48 -32.75 -19.12 9.82
N TYR A 49 -32.46 -20.29 10.41
CA TYR A 49 -32.39 -21.55 9.67
C TYR A 49 -33.71 -21.89 8.97
N GLU A 50 -34.87 -21.62 9.56
CA GLU A 50 -36.16 -21.82 8.89
C GLU A 50 -36.29 -20.94 7.64
N VAL A 51 -35.75 -19.71 7.68
CA VAL A 51 -35.75 -18.76 6.56
C VAL A 51 -34.78 -19.16 5.45
N ILE A 52 -33.62 -19.73 5.79
CA ILE A 52 -32.57 -20.05 4.81
C ILE A 52 -32.55 -21.50 4.32
N VAL A 53 -33.00 -22.49 5.11
CA VAL A 53 -32.83 -23.93 4.83
C VAL A 53 -34.11 -24.58 4.31
N LYS A 54 -35.29 -24.22 4.83
CA LYS A 54 -36.56 -24.86 4.40
C LYS A 54 -37.07 -24.38 3.03
N ASP A 55 -36.24 -23.63 2.32
CA ASP A 55 -36.40 -23.23 0.92
C ASP A 55 -36.18 -24.37 -0.09
N GLU A 56 -35.51 -25.45 0.32
CA GLU A 56 -35.06 -26.50 -0.62
C GLU A 56 -36.12 -27.58 -0.91
N ALA A 57 -37.22 -27.63 -0.16
CA ALA A 57 -38.16 -28.77 -0.16
C ALA A 57 -39.40 -28.64 -1.07
N GLY A 58 -39.47 -27.63 -1.97
CA GLY A 58 -40.46 -27.59 -3.04
C GLY A 58 -41.29 -26.30 -3.16
N GLU A 59 -41.54 -25.93 -4.42
CA GLU A 59 -42.27 -24.76 -4.95
C GLU A 59 -41.51 -23.41 -4.97
N ASP A 60 -40.63 -23.27 -5.97
CA ASP A 60 -40.22 -22.07 -6.75
C ASP A 60 -39.89 -20.72 -6.09
N LYS A 61 -40.15 -20.43 -4.81
CA LYS A 61 -39.89 -19.10 -4.22
C LYS A 61 -39.56 -19.17 -2.74
N GLY A 62 -38.39 -19.71 -2.46
CA GLY A 62 -37.81 -19.65 -1.14
C GLY A 62 -37.75 -18.24 -0.53
N LEU A 63 -37.90 -18.12 0.79
CA LEU A 63 -37.81 -16.88 1.57
C LEU A 63 -36.45 -16.21 1.43
N SER A 64 -35.36 -16.98 1.43
CA SER A 64 -34.01 -16.45 1.25
C SER A 64 -33.85 -15.85 -0.14
N ALA A 65 -34.25 -16.59 -1.18
CA ALA A 65 -34.23 -16.10 -2.55
C ALA A 65 -35.14 -14.89 -2.76
N TYR A 66 -36.29 -14.83 -2.07
CA TYR A 66 -37.17 -13.67 -2.06
C TYR A 66 -36.50 -12.45 -1.44
N ALA A 67 -35.92 -12.60 -0.25
CA ALA A 67 -35.21 -11.53 0.43
C ALA A 67 -34.09 -10.96 -0.44
N LEU A 68 -33.26 -11.83 -1.03
CA LEU A 68 -32.14 -11.42 -1.88
C LEU A 68 -32.60 -10.67 -3.13
N ARG A 69 -33.72 -11.06 -3.78
CA ARG A 69 -34.29 -10.30 -4.90
C ARG A 69 -34.77 -8.92 -4.50
N GLN A 70 -35.21 -8.76 -3.26
CA GLN A 70 -35.59 -7.46 -2.69
C GLN A 70 -34.36 -6.71 -2.12
N HIS A 71 -33.14 -7.17 -2.39
CA HIS A 71 -31.90 -6.61 -1.85
C HIS A 71 -31.82 -6.64 -0.31
N VAL A 72 -32.55 -7.55 0.32
CA VAL A 72 -32.52 -7.78 1.76
C VAL A 72 -31.76 -9.07 2.03
N VAL A 73 -30.71 -9.00 2.85
CA VAL A 73 -29.91 -10.15 3.23
C VAL A 73 -30.29 -10.56 4.66
N PRO A 74 -30.96 -11.70 4.87
CA PRO A 74 -31.21 -12.21 6.20
C PRO A 74 -29.88 -12.55 6.90
N VAL A 75 -29.75 -12.15 8.16
CA VAL A 75 -28.57 -12.43 8.98
C VAL A 75 -28.99 -12.83 10.40
N SER A 76 -28.25 -13.75 10.98
CA SER A 76 -28.33 -14.20 12.38
C SER A 76 -27.22 -13.55 13.21
N PRO A 77 -27.20 -13.69 14.55
CA PRO A 77 -26.08 -13.21 15.38
C PRO A 77 -24.71 -13.66 14.87
N ASN A 78 -24.59 -14.93 14.48
CA ASN A 78 -23.33 -15.51 14.01
C ASN A 78 -22.93 -14.98 12.63
N SER A 79 -23.87 -14.99 11.69
CA SER A 79 -23.58 -14.52 10.32
C SER A 79 -23.39 -13.01 10.27
N PHE A 80 -24.14 -12.23 11.06
CA PHE A 80 -23.98 -10.79 11.15
C PHE A 80 -22.58 -10.40 11.62
N TYR A 81 -22.06 -11.07 12.67
CA TYR A 81 -20.70 -10.87 13.12
C TYR A 81 -19.66 -11.18 12.03
N ALA A 82 -19.84 -12.28 11.29
CA ALA A 82 -18.96 -12.64 10.19
C ALA A 82 -18.96 -11.58 9.07
N TYR A 83 -20.14 -11.09 8.67
CA TYR A 83 -20.26 -10.02 7.67
C TYR A 83 -19.58 -8.73 8.13
N LEU A 84 -19.83 -8.27 9.36
CA LEU A 84 -19.19 -7.08 9.89
C LEU A 84 -17.66 -7.22 9.94
N THR A 85 -17.18 -8.41 10.31
CA THR A 85 -15.74 -8.71 10.32
C THR A 85 -15.15 -8.65 8.92
N ALA A 86 -15.82 -9.24 7.92
CA ALA A 86 -15.40 -9.19 6.53
C ALA A 86 -15.38 -7.74 5.99
N ILE A 87 -16.41 -6.94 6.31
CA ILE A 87 -16.45 -5.51 5.96
C ILE A 87 -15.32 -4.74 6.63
N ALA A 88 -15.07 -4.98 7.92
CA ALA A 88 -13.98 -4.32 8.66
C ALA A 88 -12.61 -4.63 8.03
N TYR A 89 -12.35 -5.89 7.70
CA TYR A 89 -11.12 -6.28 7.01
C TYR A 89 -11.02 -5.72 5.59
N GLY A 90 -12.11 -5.69 4.84
CA GLY A 90 -12.16 -5.05 3.53
C GLY A 90 -11.80 -3.57 3.59
N LEU A 91 -12.39 -2.82 4.53
CA LEU A 91 -12.08 -1.40 4.75
C LEU A 91 -10.64 -1.17 5.21
N GLN A 92 -10.11 -2.05 6.06
CA GLN A 92 -8.71 -1.97 6.47
C GLN A 92 -7.76 -2.24 5.30
N GLY A 93 -8.07 -3.22 4.44
CA GLY A 93 -7.33 -3.48 3.20
C GLY A 93 -7.27 -2.27 2.27
N LEU A 94 -8.42 -1.63 2.03
CA LEU A 94 -8.51 -0.40 1.22
C LEU A 94 -7.67 0.75 1.80
N ARG A 95 -7.64 0.89 3.13
CA ARG A 95 -6.80 1.91 3.80
C ARG A 95 -5.31 1.64 3.61
N ILE A 96 -4.89 0.38 3.77
CA ILE A 96 -3.49 -0.04 3.56
C ILE A 96 -3.08 0.19 2.11
N GLU A 97 -3.94 -0.16 1.16
CA GLU A 97 -3.68 0.07 -0.27
C GLU A 97 -3.42 1.54 -0.56
N LYS A 98 -4.27 2.44 -0.06
CA LYS A 98 -4.09 3.89 -0.24
C LYS A 98 -2.75 4.37 0.33
N GLN A 99 -2.40 3.94 1.54
CA GLN A 99 -1.12 4.28 2.16
C GLN A 99 0.08 3.72 1.38
N ALA A 100 -0.04 2.52 0.83
CA ALA A 100 1.02 1.92 0.00
C ALA A 100 1.23 2.71 -1.30
N GLN A 101 0.17 3.23 -1.92
CA GLN A 101 0.26 4.09 -3.10
C GLN A 101 0.98 5.41 -2.77
N GLU A 102 0.63 6.05 -1.64
CA GLU A 102 1.31 7.26 -1.16
C GLU A 102 2.81 7.00 -0.87
N LEU A 103 3.11 5.88 -0.21
CA LEU A 103 4.50 5.47 0.05
C LEU A 103 5.28 5.24 -1.23
N ARG A 104 4.69 4.56 -2.22
CA ARG A 104 5.33 4.33 -3.52
C ARG A 104 5.65 5.65 -4.24
N ALA A 105 4.74 6.62 -4.19
CA ALA A 105 4.99 7.94 -4.75
C ALA A 105 6.16 8.66 -4.05
N MET A 106 6.18 8.63 -2.70
CA MET A 106 7.28 9.20 -1.91
C MET A 106 8.63 8.55 -2.21
N LEU A 107 8.68 7.23 -2.35
CA LEU A 107 9.91 6.51 -2.73
C LEU A 107 10.39 6.90 -4.13
N GLY A 108 9.47 7.10 -5.07
CA GLY A 108 9.79 7.58 -6.42
C GLY A 108 10.42 8.98 -6.42
N ASP A 109 9.88 9.90 -5.62
CA ASP A 109 10.45 11.24 -5.45
C ASP A 109 11.83 11.18 -4.78
N LEU A 110 11.96 10.41 -3.70
CA LEU A 110 13.24 10.22 -3.01
C LEU A 110 14.33 9.67 -3.95
N GLN A 111 13.98 8.71 -4.82
CA GLN A 111 14.92 8.17 -5.81
C GLN A 111 15.39 9.26 -6.79
N GLN A 112 14.48 10.14 -7.25
CA GLN A 112 14.87 11.26 -8.13
C GLN A 112 15.78 12.26 -7.41
N GLN A 113 15.46 12.60 -6.16
CA GLN A 113 16.31 13.49 -5.35
C GLN A 113 17.70 12.89 -5.14
N PHE A 114 17.78 11.59 -4.86
CA PHE A 114 19.05 10.90 -4.69
C PHE A 114 19.88 10.88 -5.97
N ASN A 115 19.25 10.63 -7.13
CA ASN A 115 19.96 10.69 -8.42
C ASN A 115 20.56 12.08 -8.68
N LYS A 116 19.79 13.15 -8.46
CA LYS A 116 20.29 14.53 -8.60
C LYS A 116 21.46 14.82 -7.66
N PHE A 117 21.36 14.38 -6.42
CA PHE A 117 22.46 14.47 -5.45
C PHE A 117 23.69 13.70 -5.94
N TYR A 118 23.49 12.47 -6.41
CA TYR A 118 24.58 11.61 -6.88
C TYR A 118 25.28 12.21 -8.10
N ASP A 119 24.56 12.83 -9.02
CA ASP A 119 25.13 13.54 -10.16
C ASP A 119 26.08 14.67 -9.71
N VAL A 120 25.63 15.48 -8.74
CA VAL A 120 26.48 16.53 -8.14
C VAL A 120 27.70 15.91 -7.46
N PHE A 121 27.52 14.85 -6.68
CA PHE A 121 28.59 14.14 -5.99
C PHE A 121 29.64 13.59 -6.97
N THR A 122 29.22 12.97 -8.07
CA THR A 122 30.16 12.50 -9.11
C THR A 122 30.89 13.66 -9.79
N GLY A 123 30.23 14.81 -9.98
CA GLY A 123 30.85 16.03 -10.47
C GLY A 123 31.97 16.52 -9.56
N VAL A 124 31.75 16.52 -8.23
CA VAL A 124 32.79 16.84 -7.24
C VAL A 124 33.98 15.89 -7.36
N GLY A 125 33.74 14.58 -7.48
CA GLY A 125 34.80 13.58 -7.66
C GLY A 125 35.66 13.84 -8.91
N LYS A 126 35.03 14.22 -10.04
CA LYS A 126 35.75 14.59 -11.27
C LYS A 126 36.62 15.83 -11.07
N ASN A 127 36.10 16.85 -10.40
CA ASN A 127 36.83 18.10 -10.13
C ASN A 127 38.02 17.86 -9.19
N LEU A 128 37.85 17.02 -8.17
CA LEU A 128 38.93 16.65 -7.26
C LEU A 128 40.06 15.92 -8.02
N ARG A 129 39.72 14.97 -8.89
CA ARG A 129 40.72 14.28 -9.73
C ARG A 129 41.50 15.25 -10.61
N LEU A 130 40.80 16.19 -11.26
CA LEU A 130 41.45 17.23 -12.08
C LEU A 130 42.35 18.14 -11.24
N ALA A 131 41.94 18.49 -10.02
CA ALA A 131 42.76 19.29 -9.11
C ALA A 131 44.04 18.54 -8.71
N THR A 132 43.94 17.25 -8.39
CA THR A 132 45.09 16.39 -8.10
C THR A 132 46.04 16.29 -9.30
N GLU A 133 45.53 16.09 -10.51
CA GLU A 133 46.34 16.06 -11.74
C GLU A 133 47.09 17.39 -11.97
N LYS A 134 46.38 18.53 -11.83
CA LYS A 134 46.99 19.86 -11.98
C LYS A 134 48.05 20.14 -10.90
N TYR A 135 47.80 19.67 -9.68
CA TYR A 135 48.75 19.78 -8.58
C TYR A 135 50.04 19.01 -8.87
N GLU A 136 49.94 17.76 -9.32
CA GLU A 136 51.10 16.94 -9.69
C GLU A 136 51.90 17.55 -10.85
N ASP A 137 51.21 18.10 -11.86
CA ASP A 137 51.88 18.80 -12.96
C ASP A 137 52.61 20.07 -12.49
N ALA A 138 51.99 20.85 -11.60
CA ALA A 138 52.61 22.04 -11.02
C ALA A 138 53.84 21.68 -10.17
N ARG A 139 53.75 20.61 -9.37
CA ARG A 139 54.85 20.07 -8.57
C ARG A 139 56.04 19.70 -9.44
N LYS A 140 55.84 18.88 -10.49
CA LYS A 140 56.89 18.48 -11.44
C LYS A 140 57.53 19.67 -12.15
N ARG A 141 56.76 20.72 -12.45
CA ARG A 141 57.29 21.96 -13.04
C ARG A 141 58.16 22.72 -12.03
N ALA A 142 57.71 22.84 -10.78
CA ALA A 142 58.48 23.49 -9.72
C ALA A 142 59.81 22.77 -9.46
N GLU A 143 59.81 21.44 -9.40
CA GLU A 143 61.03 20.62 -9.30
C GLU A 143 62.00 20.91 -10.45
N LYS A 144 61.54 20.86 -11.71
CA LYS A 144 62.39 21.18 -12.88
C LYS A 144 62.96 22.59 -12.85
N VAL A 145 62.19 23.58 -12.36
CA VAL A 145 62.68 24.95 -12.22
C VAL A 145 63.72 25.03 -11.11
N ASN A 146 63.50 24.34 -9.98
CA ASN A 146 64.46 24.26 -8.89
C ASN A 146 65.78 23.63 -9.35
N ASP A 147 65.72 22.54 -10.10
CA ASP A 147 66.91 21.87 -10.67
C ASP A 147 67.70 22.82 -11.59
N ARG A 148 67.01 23.53 -12.50
CA ARG A 148 67.66 24.51 -13.38
C ARG A 148 68.27 25.66 -12.62
N MET A 149 67.59 26.15 -11.59
CA MET A 149 68.10 27.21 -10.72
C MET A 149 69.35 26.73 -9.99
N ALA A 150 69.34 25.54 -9.41
CA ALA A 150 70.50 24.95 -8.73
C ALA A 150 71.74 24.89 -9.64
N VAL A 151 71.56 24.55 -10.92
CA VAL A 151 72.64 24.56 -11.93
C VAL A 151 73.21 25.97 -12.15
N ILE A 152 72.37 27.01 -12.14
CA ILE A 152 72.77 28.40 -12.43
C ILE A 152 73.35 29.10 -11.20
N THR A 153 72.77 28.91 -10.01
CA THR A 153 73.11 29.63 -8.79
C THR A 153 74.01 28.84 -7.84
N GLY A 154 74.32 27.57 -8.16
CA GLY A 154 75.15 26.68 -7.34
C GLY A 154 74.49 26.22 -6.04
N LYS A 155 73.21 26.55 -5.81
CA LYS A 155 72.45 26.19 -4.61
C LYS A 155 70.98 25.96 -4.94
N ALA A 156 70.47 24.76 -4.66
CA ALA A 156 69.05 24.43 -4.78
C ALA A 156 68.25 25.06 -3.64
N PHE A 157 66.97 25.40 -3.88
CA PHE A 157 66.04 25.70 -2.79
C PHE A 157 65.58 24.38 -2.16
N GLU A 158 65.47 24.35 -0.82
CA GLU A 158 64.78 23.29 -0.11
C GLU A 158 63.27 23.49 -0.31
N LEU A 159 62.69 22.69 -1.19
CA LEU A 159 61.24 22.58 -1.31
C LEU A 159 60.78 21.70 -0.15
N SER A 160 60.25 22.33 0.92
CA SER A 160 59.60 21.59 2.01
C SER A 160 58.52 20.67 1.44
N ASP A 161 58.51 19.41 1.87
CA ASP A 161 57.50 18.44 1.49
C ASP A 161 56.11 19.03 1.72
N ALA A 162 55.34 19.13 0.64
CA ALA A 162 53.92 19.43 0.71
C ALA A 162 53.21 18.33 1.53
N PRO A 163 52.08 18.66 2.20
CA PRO A 163 51.41 17.74 3.12
C PRO A 163 51.14 16.39 2.45
N GLU A 164 51.39 15.32 3.21
CA GLU A 164 51.19 13.92 2.85
C GLU A 164 49.96 13.76 1.96
N ALA A 165 50.19 13.23 0.74
CA ALA A 165 49.15 13.11 -0.27
C ALA A 165 47.89 12.47 0.35
N LEU A 166 46.74 13.12 0.17
CA LEU A 166 45.46 12.53 0.57
C LEU A 166 45.39 11.12 -0.02
N PRO A 167 45.08 10.10 0.79
CA PRO A 167 45.11 8.72 0.35
C PRO A 167 44.28 8.59 -0.92
N ALA A 168 44.89 8.03 -1.97
CA ALA A 168 44.19 7.73 -3.21
C ALA A 168 42.96 6.90 -2.82
N GLY A 169 41.78 7.51 -2.89
CA GLY A 169 40.54 6.85 -2.52
C GLY A 169 40.38 5.64 -3.43
N ASP A 170 40.55 4.45 -2.86
CA ASP A 170 40.17 3.20 -3.49
C ASP A 170 38.65 3.29 -3.71
N GLY A 171 38.25 3.63 -4.93
CA GLY A 171 36.85 3.59 -5.30
C GLY A 171 36.33 2.17 -5.02
N PRO A 172 35.13 2.00 -4.43
CA PRO A 172 34.65 0.69 -4.06
C PRO A 172 34.61 -0.18 -5.33
N LYS A 173 35.40 -1.27 -5.34
CA LYS A 173 35.24 -2.34 -6.31
C LYS A 173 33.80 -2.84 -6.16
N ARG A 174 32.97 -2.50 -7.13
CA ARG A 174 31.63 -3.08 -7.25
C ARG A 174 31.82 -4.54 -7.67
N ASP A 175 31.89 -5.44 -6.70
CA ASP A 175 31.53 -6.83 -6.94
C ASP A 175 30.03 -6.87 -7.18
N VAL A 176 29.67 -7.09 -8.45
CA VAL A 176 28.31 -7.43 -8.85
C VAL A 176 28.30 -8.94 -9.04
N THR A 177 27.78 -9.65 -8.06
CA THR A 177 27.22 -11.00 -8.18
C THR A 177 25.83 -10.99 -7.60
#